data_AF-A0A351IXY0-F1
#
_entry.id   AF-A0A351IXY0-F1
#
_cell.length_a   1.000
_cell.length_b   1.000
_cell.length_c   1.000
_cell.angle_alpha   90.00
_cell.angle_beta   90.00
_cell.angle_gamma   90.00
#
_symmetry.space_group_name_H-M   'P 1'
#
loop_
_entity.id
_entity.type
_entity.pdbx_description
1 polymer ?
#
loop_
_entity_poly.entity_id
_entity_poly.type
_entity_poly.pdbx_seq_one_letter_code
_entity_poly.pdbx_strand_id
1 'polypeptide(L)' 'LPLLVLSTASPYKFPVAVYASLTGRTLNDDFEALGALSHYTGTTIPSPIASLHTLPVRFQGTVDKADMKKMVLAG' A
#
# COMPACT_ATOMS: atom_id res chain seq x y z
N LEU A 1 1.71 -31.65 -14.77
CA LEU A 1 2.08 -31.41 -13.36
C LEU A 1 1.16 -30.32 -12.81
N PRO A 2 0.68 -30.39 -11.55
CA PRO A 2 -0.15 -29.34 -10.97
C PRO A 2 0.67 -28.07 -10.65
N LEU A 3 0.04 -26.89 -10.78
CA LEU A 3 0.61 -25.57 -10.50
C LEU A 3 -0.16 -24.92 -9.34
N LEU A 4 0.56 -24.41 -8.33
CA LEU A 4 0.01 -23.63 -7.23
C LEU A 4 0.64 -22.23 -7.24
N VAL A 5 -0.18 -21.20 -7.17
CA VAL A 5 0.25 -19.79 -7.14
C VAL A 5 -0.12 -19.17 -5.80
N LEU A 6 0.85 -18.57 -5.12
CA LEU A 6 0.66 -17.91 -3.84
C LEU A 6 0.48 -16.40 -4.03
N SER A 7 -0.68 -15.87 -3.62
CA SER A 7 -0.93 -14.43 -3.59
C SER A 7 -0.40 -13.83 -2.28
N THR A 8 0.84 -13.35 -2.31
CA THR A 8 1.58 -12.85 -1.12
C THR A 8 1.13 -11.47 -0.65
N ALA A 9 0.27 -10.80 -1.43
CA ALA A 9 -0.15 -9.44 -1.18
C ALA A 9 -1.57 -9.18 -1.70
N SER A 10 -2.33 -8.39 -0.94
CA SER A 10 -3.56 -7.80 -1.45
C SER A 10 -3.24 -6.81 -2.59
N PRO A 11 -4.06 -6.76 -3.67
CA PRO A 11 -3.93 -5.76 -4.73
C PRO A 11 -3.97 -4.32 -4.22
N TYR A 12 -4.70 -4.07 -3.12
CA TYR A 12 -4.82 -2.76 -2.48
C TYR A 12 -3.51 -2.25 -1.85
N LYS A 13 -2.47 -3.08 -1.71
CA LYS A 13 -1.12 -2.60 -1.33
C LYS A 13 -0.39 -1.90 -2.50
N PHE A 14 -0.87 -2.05 -3.73
CA PHE A 14 -0.27 -1.49 -4.94
C PHE A 14 -1.35 -0.92 -5.89
N PRO A 15 -2.20 0.00 -5.41
CA PRO A 15 -3.43 0.37 -6.09
C PRO A 15 -3.21 1.00 -7.46
N VAL A 16 -2.23 1.90 -7.59
CA VAL A 16 -1.90 2.55 -8.88
C VAL A 16 -1.49 1.52 -9.93
N ALA A 17 -0.57 0.62 -9.59
CA ALA A 17 -0.05 -0.39 -10.52
C ALA A 17 -1.14 -1.37 -10.97
N VAL A 18 -1.98 -1.82 -10.04
CA VAL A 18 -3.08 -2.74 -10.34
C VAL A 18 -4.18 -2.03 -11.15
N TYR A 19 -4.55 -0.80 -10.79
CA TYR A 19 -5.54 -0.05 -11.55
C TYR A 19 -5.08 0.23 -12.98
N ALA A 20 -3.81 0.62 -13.14
CA ALA A 20 -3.21 0.86 -14.45
C ALA A 20 -3.15 -0.40 -15.31
N SER A 21 -2.84 -1.57 -14.73
CA SER A 21 -2.82 -2.82 -15.49
C SER A 21 -4.20 -3.29 -15.94
N LEU A 22 -5.25 -2.96 -15.18
CA LEU A 22 -6.62 -3.31 -15.50
C LEU A 22 -7.30 -2.34 -16.48
N THR A 23 -6.91 -1.06 -16.47
CA THR A 23 -7.63 0.01 -17.18
C THR A 23 -6.80 0.75 -18.23
N GLY A 24 -5.48 0.59 -18.21
CA GLY A 24 -4.54 1.37 -19.03
C GLY A 24 -4.37 2.83 -18.57
N ARG A 25 -4.94 3.23 -17.42
CA ARG A 25 -4.88 4.60 -16.89
C ARG A 25 -4.06 4.65 -15.60
N THR A 26 -3.15 5.61 -15.51
CA THR A 26 -2.34 5.81 -14.32
C THR A 26 -2.86 7.00 -13.52
N LEU A 27 -2.98 6.80 -12.20
CA LEU A 27 -3.27 7.85 -11.23
C LEU A 27 -1.98 8.14 -10.45
N ASN A 28 -1.81 9.37 -9.98
CA ASN A 28 -0.58 9.79 -9.28
C ASN A 28 -0.69 9.66 -7.75
N ASP A 29 -1.91 9.54 -7.24
CA ASP A 29 -2.19 9.42 -5.80
C ASP A 29 -2.68 8.00 -5.47
N ASP A 30 -2.09 7.41 -4.43
CA ASP A 30 -2.41 6.05 -4.00
C ASP A 30 -3.84 5.94 -3.45
N PHE A 31 -4.34 6.96 -2.74
CA PHE A 31 -5.67 6.94 -2.15
C PHE A 31 -6.78 7.15 -3.18
N GLU A 32 -6.56 8.01 -4.16
CA GLU A 32 -7.41 8.10 -5.35
C GLU A 32 -7.46 6.77 -6.09
N ALA A 33 -6.30 6.11 -6.26
CA ALA A 33 -6.22 4.81 -6.90
C ALA A 33 -6.92 3.70 -6.11
N LEU A 34 -6.89 3.72 -4.77
CA LEU A 34 -7.66 2.80 -3.92
C LEU A 34 -9.17 2.90 -4.23
N GLY A 35 -9.69 4.13 -4.26
CA GLY A 35 -11.09 4.40 -4.56
C GLY A 35 -11.49 3.98 -5.98
N ALA A 36 -10.66 4.35 -6.96
CA ALA A 36 -10.88 3.99 -8.36
C ALA A 36 -10.84 2.46 -8.59
N LEU A 37 -9.91 1.75 -7.94
CA LEU A 37 -9.80 0.30 -8.02
C LEU A 37 -10.98 -0.42 -7.36
N SER A 38 -11.41 0.05 -6.19
CA SER A 38 -12.60 -0.45 -5.50
C SER A 38 -13.85 -0.29 -6.36
N HIS A 39 -14.04 0.91 -6.91
CA HIS A 39 -15.16 1.19 -7.82
C HIS A 39 -15.13 0.33 -9.08
N TYR A 40 -13.96 0.19 -9.72
CA TYR A 40 -13.80 -0.59 -10.95
C TYR A 40 -14.02 -2.09 -10.74
N THR A 41 -13.54 -2.65 -9.62
CA THR A 41 -13.60 -4.09 -9.35
C THR A 41 -14.82 -4.53 -8.55
N GLY A 42 -15.55 -3.59 -7.94
CA GLY A 42 -16.66 -3.87 -7.02
C GLY A 42 -16.23 -4.53 -5.70
N THR A 43 -14.94 -4.52 -5.38
CA THR A 43 -14.42 -5.12 -4.14
C THR A 43 -14.22 -4.05 -3.06
N THR A 44 -14.34 -4.43 -1.78
CA THR A 44 -14.19 -3.48 -0.68
C THR A 44 -12.72 -3.28 -0.31
N ILE A 45 -12.32 -2.03 -0.08
CA ILE A 45 -10.99 -1.68 0.44
C ILE A 45 -10.85 -2.25 1.86
N PRO A 46 -9.80 -3.03 2.17
CA PRO A 46 -9.56 -3.53 3.52
C PRO A 46 -9.42 -2.39 4.54
N SER A 47 -10.10 -2.51 5.67
CA SER A 47 -10.11 -1.50 6.75
C SER A 47 -8.71 -1.01 7.17
N PRO A 48 -7.68 -1.88 7.35
CA PRO A 48 -6.34 -1.42 7.71
C PRO A 48 -5.66 -0.50 6.69
N ILE A 49 -6.04 -0.58 5.41
CA ILE A 49 -5.52 0.29 4.35
C ILE A 49 -6.38 1.55 4.25
N ALA A 50 -7.70 1.38 4.30
CA ALA A 50 -8.64 2.51 4.22
C ALA A 50 -8.43 3.53 5.35
N SER A 51 -8.06 3.09 6.55
CA SER A 51 -7.81 3.98 7.69
C SER A 51 -6.53 4.81 7.56
N LEU A 52 -5.56 4.43 6.72
CA LEU A 52 -4.29 5.15 6.58
C LEU A 52 -4.48 6.58 6.04
N HIS A 53 -5.53 6.82 5.24
CA HIS A 53 -5.80 8.14 4.66
C HIS A 53 -6.02 9.23 5.71
N THR A 54 -6.48 8.87 6.91
CA THR A 54 -6.80 9.81 7.99
C THR A 54 -5.76 9.83 9.10
N LEU A 55 -4.80 8.91 9.09
CA LEU A 55 -3.80 8.78 10.15
C LEU A 55 -2.60 9.69 9.87
N PRO A 56 -2.05 10.36 10.90
CA PRO A 56 -0.87 11.20 10.74
C PRO A 56 0.38 10.34 10.51
N VAL A 57 1.28 10.82 9.64
CA VAL A 57 2.60 10.22 9.43
C VAL A 57 3.45 10.43 10.69
N ARG A 58 3.82 9.32 11.34
CA ARG A 58 4.59 9.32 12.60
C ARG A 58 6.10 9.38 12.40
N PHE A 59 6.59 8.91 11.25
CA PHE A 59 8.02 8.82 10.97
C PHE A 59 8.42 9.93 9.99
N GLN A 60 9.09 10.96 10.52
CA GLN A 60 9.50 12.15 9.74
C GLN A 60 11.02 12.25 9.57
N GLY A 61 11.78 11.33 10.16
CA GLY A 61 13.23 11.34 10.15
C GLY A 61 13.81 10.10 9.47
N THR A 62 15.09 10.18 9.14
CA THR A 62 15.90 9.05 8.70
C THR A 62 17.05 8.86 9.70
N VAL A 63 17.58 7.64 9.77
CA VAL A 63 18.68 7.29 10.66
C VAL A 63 19.72 6.52 9.86
N ASP A 64 21.00 6.78 10.12
CA ASP A 64 22.06 5.96 9.55
C ASP A 64 21.96 4.54 10.11
N LYS A 65 22.33 3.55 9.30
CA LYS A 65 22.39 2.15 9.71
C LYS A 65 23.22 1.95 10.98
N ALA A 66 24.34 2.69 11.13
CA ALA A 66 25.20 2.62 12.31
C ALA A 66 24.48 3.07 13.60
N ASP A 67 23.53 4.00 13.48
CA ASP A 67 22.82 4.61 14.61
C ASP A 67 21.46 3.96 14.90
N MET A 68 20.98 3.05 14.04
CA MET A 68 19.67 2.40 14.16
C MET A 68 19.45 1.74 15.53
N LYS A 69 20.44 1.01 16.05
CA LYS A 69 20.34 0.35 17.36
C LYS A 69 20.16 1.35 18.50
N LYS A 70 20.87 2.48 18.44
CA LYS A 70 20.76 3.54 19.44
C LYS A 70 19.38 4.19 19.38
N MET A 71 18.89 4.50 18.19
CA MET A 71 17.59 5.14 18.00
C MET A 71 16.43 4.26 18.49
N VAL A 72 16.42 2.97 18.15
CA VAL A 72 15.31 2.06 18.53
C VAL A 72 15.27 1.78 20.03
N LEU A 73 16.43 1.72 20.69
CA LEU A 73 16.53 1.44 22.13
C LEU A 73 16.42 2.70 23.00
N ALA A 74 16.41 3.90 22.41
CA ALA A 74 16.33 5.17 23.14
C ALA A 74 14.88 5.61 23.44
N GLY A 75 13.88 4.94 22.86
CA GLY A 75 12.45 5.13 23.16
C GLY A 75 11.93 4.06 24.11
#